data_AF-A0A1R3RN83-F1
#
_entry.id   AF-A0A1R3RN83-F1
#
_cell.length_a   1.000
_cell.length_b   1.000
_cell.length_c   1.000
_cell.angle_alpha   90.00
_cell.angle_beta   90.00
_cell.angle_gamma   90.00
#
_symmetry.space_group_name_H-M   'P 1'
#
loop_
_entity.id
_entity.type
_entity.pdbx_description
1 polymer ?
#
loop_
_entity_poly.entity_id
_entity_poly.type
_entity_poly.pdbx_seq_one_letter_code
_entity_poly.pdbx_strand_id
1 'polypeptide(L)'
;MAVITATFILGLLGVLWLYVLRRAGYDVPLEAYEVLHRKGWGCLAGPLLIFSMAFTPEESERDQKAWIYEWRHVHDKEERTIQEGLWLLEEEDTLTSNVEIFHDPNLQTRLVQVQEELSHIIPNLIDLGREKCQLQDIKPDGAWTRYRSARPDMNLDSEKQRCALRYGCCSRGCGCCEKVREGMFNGKICMLESHCTDYCGCCIRYRESLKREREREPVGILPRDQDGEEEARGRRHETFNPQVPSSYFDSCAANRPTSPEYRGSPARERRASPVNFSDSEKSETGLLHLEQRLVEEE
;
A
#
# COMPACT_ATOMS: atom_id res chain seq x y z
N MET A 1 -12.85 24.74 41.33
CA MET A 1 -11.56 24.18 41.82
C MET A 1 -11.73 22.75 42.35
N ALA A 2 -12.57 22.49 43.37
CA ALA A 2 -12.70 21.15 43.96
C ALA A 2 -13.07 20.02 42.97
N VAL A 3 -13.96 20.27 42.01
CA VAL A 3 -14.34 19.28 40.98
C VAL A 3 -13.15 18.94 40.08
N ILE A 4 -12.39 19.95 39.65
CA ILE A 4 -11.22 19.77 38.77
C ILE A 4 -10.14 18.94 39.48
N THR A 5 -9.84 19.26 40.74
CA THR A 5 -8.88 18.48 41.53
C THR A 5 -9.36 17.05 41.77
N ALA A 6 -10.65 16.83 42.06
CA ALA A 6 -11.19 15.48 42.22
C ALA A 6 -11.09 14.65 40.93
N THR A 7 -11.44 15.22 39.77
CA THR A 7 -11.31 14.55 38.48
C THR A 7 -9.85 14.20 38.16
N PHE A 8 -8.92 15.11 38.46
CA PHE A 8 -7.49 14.86 38.27
C PHE A 8 -6.96 13.73 39.16
N ILE A 9 -7.34 13.71 40.44
CA ILE A 9 -6.97 12.64 41.38
C ILE A 9 -7.52 11.29 40.91
N LEU A 10 -8.79 11.23 40.50
CA LEU A 10 -9.39 10.00 39.98
C LEU A 10 -8.71 9.53 38.69
N GLY A 11 -8.34 10.45 37.79
CA GLY A 11 -7.56 10.13 36.60
C GLY A 11 -6.20 9.51 36.93
N LEU A 12 -5.46 10.11 37.87
CA LEU A 12 -4.17 9.57 38.32
C LEU A 12 -4.30 8.20 38.99
N LEU A 13 -5.32 8.01 39.84
CA LEU A 13 -5.60 6.71 40.45
C LEU A 13 -5.95 5.65 39.39
N GLY A 14 -6.69 6.03 38.34
CA GLY A 14 -6.97 5.15 37.21
C GLY A 14 -5.70 4.72 36.47
N VAL A 15 -4.82 5.67 36.15
CA VAL A 15 -3.53 5.36 35.50
C VAL A 15 -2.64 4.48 36.39
N LEU A 16 -2.56 4.78 37.69
CA LEU A 16 -1.81 3.97 38.65
C LEU A 16 -2.37 2.54 38.74
N TRP A 17 -3.69 2.39 38.75
CA TRP A 17 -4.36 1.09 38.77
C TRP A 17 -4.06 0.27 37.50
N LEU A 18 -4.16 0.90 36.32
CA LEU A 18 -3.78 0.27 35.05
C LEU A 18 -2.31 -0.18 35.06
N TYR A 19 -1.42 0.63 35.64
CA TYR A 19 0.00 0.26 35.80
C TYR A 19 0.18 -0.98 36.70
N VAL A 20 -0.54 -1.06 37.81
CA VAL A 20 -0.50 -2.21 38.73
C VAL A 20 -1.01 -3.48 38.05
N LEU A 21 -2.15 -3.40 37.36
CA LEU A 21 -2.71 -4.55 36.65
C LEU A 21 -1.76 -5.05 35.55
N ARG A 22 -1.09 -4.12 34.85
CA ARG A 22 -0.07 -4.48 33.88
C ARG A 22 1.13 -5.19 34.50
N ARG A 23 1.63 -4.72 35.66
CA ARG A 23 2.69 -5.41 36.41
C ARG A 23 2.29 -6.83 36.80
N ALA A 24 1.00 -7.10 36.95
CA ALA A 24 0.45 -8.43 37.19
C ALA A 24 0.19 -9.25 35.92
N GLY A 25 0.54 -8.73 34.73
CA GLY A 25 0.41 -9.42 33.44
C GLY A 25 -0.91 -9.19 32.70
N TYR A 26 -1.77 -8.27 33.17
CA TYR A 26 -3.04 -7.96 32.52
C TYR A 26 -2.93 -6.72 31.62
N ASP A 27 -3.23 -6.87 30.33
CA ASP A 27 -3.39 -5.75 29.39
C ASP A 27 -4.86 -5.30 29.35
N VAL A 28 -5.30 -4.68 30.45
CA VAL A 28 -6.68 -4.19 30.59
C VAL A 28 -7.10 -3.22 29.49
N PRO A 29 -6.26 -2.28 29.01
CA PRO A 29 -6.60 -1.46 27.85
C PRO A 29 -6.92 -2.29 26.61
N LEU A 30 -6.17 -3.36 26.33
CA LEU A 30 -6.41 -4.22 25.17
C LEU A 30 -7.70 -5.03 25.29
N GLU A 31 -7.99 -5.59 26.46
CA GLU A 31 -9.25 -6.31 26.72
C GLU A 31 -10.46 -5.36 26.61
N ALA A 32 -10.36 -4.17 27.20
CA ALA A 32 -11.38 -3.14 27.10
C ALA A 32 -11.58 -2.69 25.64
N TYR A 33 -10.50 -2.54 24.88
CA TYR A 33 -10.55 -2.30 23.43
C TYR A 33 -11.37 -3.38 22.72
N GLU A 34 -11.13 -4.67 22.98
CA GLU A 34 -11.91 -5.75 22.34
C GLU A 34 -13.40 -5.66 22.63
N VAL A 35 -13.75 -5.44 23.90
CA VAL A 35 -15.15 -5.36 24.33
C VAL A 35 -15.85 -4.18 23.68
N LEU A 36 -15.20 -3.01 23.64
CA LEU A 36 -15.75 -1.81 23.00
C LEU A 36 -15.84 -1.98 21.48
N HIS A 37 -14.81 -2.51 20.85
CA HIS A 37 -14.78 -2.76 19.41
C HIS A 37 -15.89 -3.74 18.99
N ARG A 38 -16.06 -4.87 19.70
CA ARG A 38 -17.15 -5.84 19.44
C ARG A 38 -18.55 -5.24 19.63
N LYS A 39 -18.69 -4.22 20.48
CA LYS A 39 -19.94 -3.47 20.67
C LYS A 39 -20.15 -2.34 19.65
N GLY A 40 -19.24 -2.15 18.71
CA GLY A 40 -19.30 -1.07 17.71
C GLY A 40 -18.92 0.31 18.24
N TRP A 41 -18.27 0.40 19.41
CA TRP A 41 -17.88 1.67 20.03
C TRP A 41 -16.48 2.10 19.57
N GLY A 42 -16.25 2.13 18.25
CA GLY A 42 -14.93 2.35 17.64
C GLY A 42 -14.25 3.65 18.09
N CYS A 43 -15.02 4.73 18.25
CA CYS A 43 -14.50 6.04 18.69
C CYS A 43 -13.86 6.00 20.08
N LEU A 44 -14.39 5.16 20.99
CA LEU A 44 -13.84 4.97 22.34
C LEU A 44 -12.77 3.87 22.37
N ALA A 45 -12.85 2.91 21.45
CA ALA A 45 -11.88 1.82 21.36
C ALA A 45 -10.50 2.33 20.89
N GLY A 46 -10.45 3.22 19.89
CA GLY A 46 -9.19 3.71 19.31
C GLY A 46 -8.16 4.22 20.33
N PRO A 47 -8.53 5.15 21.25
CA PRO A 47 -7.62 5.62 22.29
C PRO A 47 -7.09 4.50 23.20
N LEU A 48 -7.91 3.50 23.55
CA LEU A 48 -7.47 2.38 24.39
C LEU A 48 -6.41 1.52 23.69
N LEU A 49 -6.53 1.36 22.37
CA LEU A 49 -5.53 0.65 21.58
C LEU A 49 -4.20 1.41 21.56
N ILE A 50 -4.24 2.74 21.39
CA ILE A 50 -3.05 3.60 21.46
C ILE A 50 -2.39 3.50 22.86
N PHE A 51 -3.18 3.52 23.93
CA PHE A 51 -2.66 3.32 25.28
C PHE A 51 -1.99 1.94 25.43
N SER A 52 -2.62 0.87 24.94
CA SER A 52 -2.04 -0.47 24.96
C SER A 52 -0.72 -0.53 24.17
N MET A 53 -0.62 0.15 23.02
CA MET A 53 0.63 0.26 22.26
C MET A 53 1.74 0.98 23.04
N ALA A 54 1.45 2.14 23.63
CA ALA A 54 2.41 2.91 24.45
C ALA A 54 2.89 2.12 25.68
N PHE A 55 2.08 1.16 26.11
CA PHE A 55 2.36 0.25 27.19
C PHE A 55 2.64 -1.18 26.68
N THR A 56 3.19 -1.37 25.49
CA THR A 56 3.70 -2.69 25.08
C THR A 56 5.15 -2.85 25.60
N PRO A 57 5.55 -4.02 26.15
CA PRO A 57 6.96 -4.27 26.46
C PRO A 57 7.82 -4.26 25.20
N GLU A 58 9.05 -3.73 25.28
CA GLU A 58 9.94 -3.56 24.10
C GLU A 58 10.22 -4.86 23.33
N GLU A 59 10.35 -6.00 24.03
CA GLU A 59 10.50 -7.31 23.41
C GLU A 59 9.26 -7.70 22.58
N SER A 60 8.08 -7.61 23.20
CA SER A 60 6.81 -7.89 22.52
C SER A 60 6.52 -6.92 21.37
N GLU A 61 6.90 -5.64 21.52
CA GLU A 61 6.79 -4.66 20.45
C GLU A 61 7.65 -5.05 19.25
N ARG A 62 8.91 -5.45 19.48
CA ARG A 62 9.81 -5.89 18.41
C ARG A 62 9.26 -7.12 17.70
N ASP A 63 8.77 -8.11 18.43
CA ASP A 63 8.18 -9.32 17.84
C ASP A 63 6.94 -9.01 16.99
N GLN A 64 6.05 -8.15 17.51
CA GLN A 64 4.85 -7.71 16.78
C GLN A 64 5.21 -6.90 15.52
N LYS A 65 6.19 -5.99 15.62
CA LYS A 65 6.67 -5.19 14.47
C LYS A 65 7.34 -6.08 13.41
N ALA A 66 8.17 -7.04 13.83
CA ALA A 66 8.80 -8.00 12.92
C ALA A 66 7.74 -8.79 12.15
N TRP A 67 6.73 -9.33 12.85
CA TRP A 67 5.61 -10.00 12.20
C TRP A 67 4.83 -9.10 11.24
N ILE A 68 4.53 -7.85 11.63
CA ILE A 68 3.84 -6.88 10.75
C ILE A 68 4.64 -6.63 9.47
N TYR A 69 5.96 -6.49 9.59
CA TYR A 69 6.86 -6.29 8.46
C TYR A 69 6.84 -7.50 7.52
N GLU A 70 7.00 -8.72 8.06
CA GLU A 70 6.97 -9.96 7.27
C GLU A 70 5.61 -10.15 6.58
N TRP A 71 4.51 -9.92 7.29
CA TRP A 71 3.16 -9.97 6.72
C TRP A 71 2.98 -9.00 5.55
N ARG A 72 3.43 -7.75 5.71
CA ARG A 72 3.40 -6.75 4.63
C ARG A 72 4.24 -7.19 3.44
N HIS A 73 5.43 -7.72 3.67
CA HIS A 73 6.31 -8.18 2.59
C HIS A 73 5.66 -9.31 1.77
N VAL A 74 5.01 -10.27 2.43
CA VAL A 74 4.29 -11.35 1.73
C VAL A 74 3.07 -10.80 0.97
N HIS A 75 2.35 -9.85 1.55
CA HIS A 75 1.23 -9.17 0.87
C HIS A 75 1.69 -8.41 -0.38
N ASP A 76 2.76 -7.62 -0.28
CA ASP A 76 3.32 -6.87 -1.41
C ASP A 76 3.80 -7.80 -2.53
N LYS A 77 4.36 -8.97 -2.18
CA LYS A 77 4.73 -10.02 -3.15
C LYS A 77 3.49 -10.60 -3.84
N GLU A 78 2.43 -10.89 -3.09
CA GLU A 78 1.19 -11.43 -3.65
C GLU A 78 0.56 -10.44 -4.63
N GLU A 79 0.40 -9.17 -4.24
CA GLU A 79 -0.12 -8.15 -5.14
C GLU A 79 0.73 -8.00 -6.40
N ARG A 80 2.06 -8.03 -6.25
CA ARG A 80 2.99 -8.01 -7.38
C ARG A 80 2.76 -9.20 -8.31
N THR A 81 2.71 -10.42 -7.78
CA THR A 81 2.52 -11.64 -8.57
C THR A 81 1.16 -11.66 -9.26
N ILE A 82 0.10 -11.14 -8.62
CA ILE A 82 -1.21 -10.99 -9.26
C ILE A 82 -1.12 -9.99 -10.42
N GLN A 83 -0.52 -8.82 -10.22
CA GLN A 83 -0.41 -7.81 -11.27
C GLN A 83 0.47 -8.27 -12.45
N GLU A 84 1.56 -8.97 -12.16
CA GLU A 84 2.40 -9.62 -13.16
C GLU A 84 1.59 -10.63 -13.98
N GLY A 85 0.84 -11.51 -13.32
CA GLY A 85 -0.03 -12.47 -13.99
C GLY A 85 -1.10 -11.81 -14.87
N LEU A 86 -1.73 -10.73 -14.39
CA LEU A 86 -2.72 -9.99 -15.16
C LEU A 86 -2.12 -9.32 -16.40
N TRP A 87 -0.92 -8.77 -16.27
CA TRP A 87 -0.19 -8.20 -17.41
C TRP A 87 0.20 -9.26 -18.43
N LEU A 88 0.72 -10.41 -17.98
CA LEU A 88 1.07 -11.51 -18.87
C LEU A 88 -0.14 -12.07 -19.62
N LEU A 89 -1.32 -12.13 -18.98
CA LEU A 89 -2.58 -12.50 -19.66
C LEU A 89 -2.98 -11.48 -20.74
N GLU A 90 -2.85 -10.17 -20.45
CA GLU A 90 -3.07 -9.10 -21.45
C GLU A 90 -2.07 -9.23 -22.63
N GLU A 91 -0.82 -9.57 -22.33
CA GLU A 91 0.22 -9.75 -23.34
C GLU A 91 -0.02 -11.01 -24.20
N GLU A 92 -0.39 -12.14 -23.60
CA GLU A 92 -0.75 -13.37 -24.32
C GLU A 92 -1.92 -13.13 -25.28
N ASP A 93 -2.97 -12.45 -24.83
CA ASP A 93 -4.14 -12.10 -25.66
C ASP A 93 -3.74 -11.19 -26.84
N THR A 94 -2.88 -10.21 -26.57
CA THR A 94 -2.35 -9.30 -27.60
C THR A 94 -1.50 -10.05 -28.64
N LEU A 95 -0.62 -10.94 -28.20
CA LEU A 95 0.25 -11.74 -29.09
C LEU A 95 -0.56 -12.75 -29.90
N THR A 96 -1.51 -13.44 -29.28
CA THR A 96 -2.36 -14.45 -29.93
C THR A 96 -3.29 -13.81 -30.97
N SER A 97 -3.75 -12.59 -30.71
CA SER A 97 -4.57 -11.82 -31.64
C SER A 97 -3.78 -11.20 -32.80
N ASN A 98 -2.44 -11.20 -32.76
CA ASN A 98 -1.61 -10.62 -33.79
C ASN A 98 -1.44 -11.58 -34.98
N VAL A 99 -1.98 -11.21 -36.15
CA VAL A 99 -1.93 -12.01 -37.39
C VAL A 99 -0.48 -12.28 -37.84
N GLU A 100 0.46 -11.39 -37.53
CA GLU A 100 1.88 -11.53 -37.91
C GLU A 100 2.61 -12.62 -37.12
N ILE A 101 2.01 -13.15 -36.04
CA ILE A 101 2.64 -14.18 -35.20
C ILE A 101 2.99 -15.45 -35.97
N PHE A 102 2.26 -15.77 -37.04
CA PHE A 102 2.56 -16.94 -37.88
C PHE A 102 3.83 -16.77 -38.72
N HIS A 103 4.29 -15.53 -38.92
CA HIS A 103 5.41 -15.20 -39.79
C HIS A 103 6.63 -14.64 -39.05
N ASP A 104 6.44 -14.01 -37.89
CA ASP A 104 7.54 -13.46 -37.10
C ASP A 104 8.01 -14.45 -36.01
N PRO A 105 9.21 -15.05 -36.15
CA PRO A 105 9.75 -15.96 -35.15
C PRO A 105 10.02 -15.27 -33.79
N ASN A 106 10.19 -13.94 -33.76
CA ASN A 106 10.38 -13.23 -32.50
C ASN A 106 9.08 -13.17 -31.70
N LEU A 107 7.93 -12.95 -32.36
CA LEU A 107 6.62 -12.96 -31.71
C LEU A 107 6.26 -14.35 -31.18
N GLN A 108 6.58 -15.41 -31.94
CA GLN A 108 6.40 -16.79 -31.47
C GLN A 108 7.27 -17.08 -30.25
N THR A 109 8.54 -16.67 -30.30
CA THR A 109 9.46 -16.83 -29.16
C THR A 109 8.94 -16.09 -27.92
N ARG A 110 8.44 -14.86 -28.08
CA ARG A 110 7.86 -14.09 -26.98
C ARG A 110 6.58 -14.74 -26.44
N LEU A 111 5.70 -15.26 -27.29
CA LEU A 111 4.50 -15.96 -26.83
C LEU A 111 4.84 -17.19 -25.99
N VAL A 112 5.80 -18.01 -26.44
CA VAL A 112 6.28 -19.17 -25.66
C VAL A 112 6.84 -18.73 -24.32
N GLN A 113 7.63 -17.65 -24.30
CA GLN A 113 8.16 -17.09 -23.06
C GLN A 113 7.05 -16.60 -22.11
N VAL A 114 6.05 -15.87 -22.61
CA VAL A 114 4.91 -15.39 -21.81
C VAL A 114 4.12 -16.57 -21.23
N GLN A 115 3.92 -17.63 -22.01
CA GLN A 115 3.25 -18.84 -21.55
C GLN A 115 4.05 -19.59 -20.49
N GLU A 116 5.38 -19.64 -20.62
CA GLU A 116 6.27 -20.17 -19.59
C GLU A 116 6.18 -19.35 -18.30
N GLU A 117 6.29 -18.01 -18.39
CA GLU A 117 6.15 -17.10 -17.25
C GLU A 117 4.78 -17.25 -16.55
N LEU A 118 3.69 -17.32 -17.31
CA LEU A 118 2.33 -17.56 -16.79
C LEU A 118 2.22 -18.89 -16.03
N SER A 119 2.93 -19.93 -16.47
CA SER A 119 2.92 -21.24 -15.82
C SER A 119 3.44 -21.21 -14.38
N HIS A 120 4.25 -20.20 -14.04
CA HIS A 120 4.81 -20.00 -12.70
C HIS A 120 3.93 -19.16 -11.77
N ILE A 121 3.01 -18.35 -12.29
CA ILE A 121 2.18 -17.44 -11.49
C ILE A 121 1.35 -18.20 -10.46
N ILE A 122 0.67 -19.27 -10.86
CA ILE A 122 -0.22 -20.03 -9.97
C ILE A 122 0.55 -20.76 -8.87
N PRO A 123 1.63 -21.52 -9.16
CA PRO A 123 2.51 -22.05 -8.11
C PRO A 123 2.98 -20.98 -7.11
N ASN A 124 3.43 -19.83 -7.60
CA ASN A 124 3.90 -18.73 -6.75
C ASN A 124 2.79 -18.20 -5.83
N LEU A 125 1.58 -18.01 -6.35
CA LEU A 125 0.43 -17.58 -5.53
C LEU A 125 0.04 -18.64 -4.48
N ILE A 126 0.15 -19.92 -4.80
CA ILE A 126 -0.09 -21.01 -3.83
C ILE A 126 0.98 -20.97 -2.73
N ASP A 127 2.25 -20.78 -3.07
CA ASP A 127 3.35 -20.68 -2.10
C ASP A 127 3.18 -19.45 -1.20
N LEU A 128 2.85 -18.29 -1.75
CA LEU A 128 2.53 -17.09 -0.97
C LEU A 128 1.31 -17.32 -0.07
N GLY A 129 0.29 -18.03 -0.55
CA GLY A 129 -0.84 -18.45 0.27
C GLY A 129 -0.43 -19.32 1.47
N ARG A 130 0.52 -20.25 1.26
CA ARG A 130 1.10 -21.06 2.35
C ARG A 130 1.89 -20.20 3.34
N GLU A 131 2.73 -19.29 2.86
CA GLU A 131 3.47 -18.34 3.70
C GLU A 131 2.53 -17.49 4.55
N LYS A 132 1.43 -16.98 3.98
CA LYS A 132 0.41 -16.23 4.73
C LYS A 132 -0.24 -17.09 5.82
N CYS A 133 -0.60 -18.33 5.53
CA CYS A 133 -1.14 -19.24 6.55
C CYS A 133 -0.12 -19.45 7.70
N GLN A 134 1.15 -19.71 7.38
CA GLN A 134 2.20 -19.89 8.39
C GLN A 134 2.39 -18.63 9.25
N LEU A 135 2.45 -17.45 8.63
CA LEU A 135 2.53 -16.18 9.36
C LEU A 135 1.30 -15.96 10.25
N GLN A 136 0.12 -16.33 9.76
CA GLN A 136 -1.12 -16.22 10.53
C GLN A 136 -1.11 -17.15 11.75
N ASP A 137 -0.52 -18.34 11.64
CA ASP A 137 -0.40 -19.32 12.73
C ASP A 137 0.57 -18.85 13.82
N ILE A 138 1.63 -18.10 13.46
CA ILE A 138 2.62 -17.54 14.40
C ILE A 138 2.33 -16.09 14.81
N LYS A 139 1.15 -15.57 14.47
CA LYS A 139 0.79 -14.17 14.74
C LYS A 139 0.89 -13.85 16.24
N PRO A 140 1.77 -12.94 16.67
CA PRO A 140 1.83 -12.54 18.07
C PRO A 140 0.55 -11.77 18.42
N ASP A 141 -0.06 -12.12 19.56
CA ASP A 141 -1.14 -11.30 20.11
C ASP A 141 -0.57 -10.00 20.67
N GLY A 142 -1.34 -8.93 20.57
CA GLY A 142 -0.95 -7.64 21.12
C GLY A 142 -1.52 -6.43 20.40
N ALA A 143 -1.24 -5.27 20.97
CA ALA A 143 -1.79 -3.99 20.54
C ALA A 143 -1.39 -3.63 19.10
N TRP A 144 -0.13 -3.87 18.72
CA TRP A 144 0.41 -3.46 17.42
C TRP A 144 -0.18 -4.29 16.29
N THR A 145 -0.24 -5.61 16.44
CA THR A 145 -0.84 -6.48 15.41
C THR A 145 -2.33 -6.21 15.22
N ARG A 146 -3.04 -5.85 16.29
CA ARG A 146 -4.45 -5.44 16.25
C ARG A 146 -4.67 -4.05 15.68
N TYR A 147 -3.82 -3.08 16.03
CA TYR A 147 -3.83 -1.75 15.41
C TYR A 147 -3.69 -1.86 13.90
N ARG A 148 -2.73 -2.67 13.44
CA ARG A 148 -2.57 -2.92 12.01
C ARG A 148 -3.78 -3.64 11.40
N SER A 149 -4.36 -4.62 12.10
CA SER A 149 -5.56 -5.34 11.62
C SER A 149 -6.79 -4.43 11.54
N ALA A 150 -6.91 -3.45 12.44
CA ALA A 150 -8.00 -2.48 12.47
C ALA A 150 -7.82 -1.33 11.46
N ARG A 151 -6.61 -1.18 10.93
CA ARG A 151 -6.24 -0.21 9.89
C ARG A 151 -5.55 -0.94 8.74
N PRO A 152 -6.33 -1.72 7.96
CA PRO A 152 -5.78 -2.59 6.92
C PRO A 152 -4.97 -1.81 5.88
N ASP A 153 -5.25 -0.53 5.66
CA ASP A 153 -4.77 0.14 4.46
C ASP A 153 -3.62 1.11 4.75
N MET A 154 -2.58 0.99 3.94
CA MET A 154 -1.85 2.17 3.51
C MET A 154 -2.89 3.05 2.81
N ASN A 155 -3.01 4.32 3.16
CA ASN A 155 -3.90 5.21 2.43
C ASN A 155 -3.58 5.08 0.92
N LEU A 156 -4.58 4.84 0.07
CA LEU A 156 -4.43 4.79 -1.39
C LEU A 156 -3.62 5.99 -1.91
N ASP A 157 -3.75 7.15 -1.27
CA ASP A 157 -2.95 8.35 -1.58
C ASP A 157 -1.45 8.15 -1.34
N SER A 158 -1.08 7.45 -0.27
CA SER A 158 0.33 7.11 0.02
C SER A 158 0.90 6.16 -1.03
N GLU A 159 0.11 5.21 -1.53
CA GLU A 159 0.51 4.32 -2.61
C GLU A 159 0.61 5.07 -3.94
N LYS A 160 -0.34 5.97 -4.22
CA LYS A 160 -0.29 6.91 -5.35
C LYS A 160 0.99 7.75 -5.32
N GLN A 161 1.36 8.29 -4.17
CA GLN A 161 2.58 9.07 -4.00
C GLN A 161 3.84 8.21 -4.22
N ARG A 162 3.91 7.00 -3.66
CA ARG A 162 5.02 6.06 -3.89
C ARG A 162 5.15 5.68 -5.36
N CYS A 163 4.03 5.42 -6.04
CA CYS A 163 4.01 5.14 -7.47
C CYS A 163 4.53 6.32 -8.28
N ALA A 164 4.11 7.55 -7.95
CA ALA A 164 4.60 8.76 -8.61
C ALA A 164 6.11 8.95 -8.45
N LEU A 165 6.66 8.75 -7.23
CA LEU A 165 8.09 8.85 -6.94
C LEU A 165 8.94 7.82 -7.70
N ARG A 166 8.37 6.66 -8.05
CA ARG A 166 9.03 5.62 -8.86
C ARG A 166 8.82 5.78 -10.37
N TYR A 167 8.36 6.96 -10.81
CA TYR A 167 7.99 7.24 -12.20
C TYR A 167 6.97 6.22 -12.75
N GLY A 168 6.01 5.80 -11.91
CA GLY A 168 4.92 4.89 -12.29
C GLY A 168 3.70 5.63 -12.87
N CYS A 169 2.58 4.92 -13.03
CA CYS A 169 1.33 5.42 -13.62
C CYS A 169 0.84 6.76 -13.04
N CYS A 170 1.01 6.95 -11.73
CA CYS A 170 0.57 8.16 -11.02
C CYS A 170 1.32 9.41 -11.44
N SER A 171 2.59 9.28 -11.85
CA SER A 171 3.35 10.41 -12.39
C SER A 171 2.82 10.89 -13.76
N ARG A 172 1.91 10.15 -14.39
CA ARG A 172 1.33 10.50 -15.69
C ARG A 172 -0.15 10.87 -15.62
N GLY A 173 -0.80 10.60 -14.49
CA GLY A 173 -2.26 10.74 -14.38
C GLY A 173 -3.04 9.87 -15.38
N CYS A 174 -2.54 8.70 -15.79
CA CYS A 174 -3.21 7.87 -16.80
C CYS A 174 -4.51 7.19 -16.29
N GLY A 175 -4.80 7.29 -14.98
CA GLY A 175 -6.01 6.74 -14.37
C GLY A 175 -6.08 5.22 -14.26
N CYS A 176 -5.04 4.46 -14.69
CA CYS A 176 -5.07 3.00 -14.59
C CYS A 176 -5.03 2.49 -13.14
N CYS A 177 -4.49 3.30 -12.23
CA CYS A 177 -4.34 2.95 -10.83
C CYS A 177 -5.65 3.07 -10.02
N GLU A 178 -6.73 3.57 -10.62
CA GLU A 178 -8.08 3.68 -10.04
C GLU A 178 -9.04 2.62 -10.60
N LYS A 179 -8.60 1.86 -11.61
CA LYS A 179 -9.41 0.82 -12.22
C LYS A 179 -9.23 -0.48 -11.45
N VAL A 180 -10.34 -1.12 -11.11
CA VAL A 180 -10.33 -2.51 -10.66
C VAL A 180 -9.74 -3.35 -11.80
N ARG A 181 -8.75 -4.17 -11.47
CA ARG A 181 -8.17 -5.10 -12.45
C ARG A 181 -8.84 -6.43 -12.30
N GLU A 182 -9.29 -6.98 -13.41
CA GLU A 182 -10.01 -8.24 -13.44
C GLU A 182 -9.33 -9.17 -14.43
N GLY A 183 -9.21 -10.44 -14.06
CA GLY A 183 -8.67 -11.48 -14.94
C GLY A 183 -9.12 -12.87 -14.50
N MET A 184 -8.89 -13.87 -15.35
CA MET A 184 -9.22 -15.25 -15.05
C MET A 184 -7.95 -16.08 -14.84
N PHE A 185 -7.78 -16.64 -13.64
CA PHE A 185 -6.73 -17.62 -13.34
C PHE A 185 -7.37 -18.98 -13.08
N ASN A 186 -7.01 -20.00 -13.87
CA ASN A 186 -7.59 -21.36 -13.77
C ASN A 186 -9.13 -21.36 -13.70
N GLY A 187 -9.79 -20.53 -14.52
CA GLY A 187 -11.25 -20.44 -14.56
C GLY A 187 -11.89 -19.68 -13.38
N LYS A 188 -11.10 -19.12 -12.47
CA LYS A 188 -11.59 -18.27 -11.37
C LYS A 188 -11.33 -16.80 -11.67
N ILE A 189 -12.34 -15.98 -11.45
CA ILE A 189 -12.22 -14.52 -11.54
C ILE A 189 -11.34 -14.04 -10.38
N CYS A 190 -10.28 -13.33 -10.70
CA CYS A 190 -9.45 -12.58 -9.78
C CYS A 190 -9.73 -11.10 -10.00
N MET A 191 -10.17 -10.42 -8.95
CA MET A 191 -10.35 -8.97 -8.93
C MET A 191 -9.32 -8.39 -7.97
N LEU A 192 -8.56 -7.42 -8.43
CA LEU A 192 -7.56 -6.74 -7.63
C LEU A 192 -7.89 -5.25 -7.54
N GLU A 193 -8.30 -4.85 -6.34
CA GLU A 193 -8.53 -3.46 -5.94
C GLU A 193 -7.28 -2.88 -5.26
N SER A 194 -6.13 -2.94 -5.93
CA SER A 194 -4.88 -2.39 -5.38
C SER A 194 -4.26 -1.33 -6.30
N HIS A 195 -3.41 -0.49 -5.72
CA HIS A 195 -2.65 0.48 -6.50
C HIS A 195 -1.65 -0.20 -7.44
N CYS A 196 -1.13 0.50 -8.46
CA CYS A 196 -0.14 -0.10 -9.34
C CYS A 196 1.16 -0.41 -8.57
N THR A 197 1.60 -1.66 -8.68
CA THR A 197 2.96 -2.07 -8.38
C THR A 197 3.89 -1.73 -9.56
N ASP A 198 5.15 -2.09 -9.43
CA ASP A 198 6.15 -2.02 -10.49
C ASP A 198 5.81 -2.90 -11.72
N TYR A 199 4.82 -3.80 -11.59
CA TYR A 199 4.42 -4.79 -12.60
C TYR A 199 3.09 -4.46 -13.28
N CYS A 200 2.53 -3.27 -13.06
CA CYS A 200 1.42 -2.84 -13.89
C CYS A 200 1.89 -2.67 -15.34
N GLY A 201 1.16 -3.24 -16.31
CA GLY A 201 1.51 -3.13 -17.74
C GLY A 201 1.70 -1.69 -18.23
N CYS A 202 0.95 -0.73 -17.69
CA CYS A 202 1.17 0.70 -17.98
C CYS A 202 2.53 1.21 -17.46
N CYS A 203 2.91 0.81 -16.24
CA CYS A 203 4.21 1.15 -15.65
C CYS A 203 5.36 0.50 -16.42
N ILE A 204 5.23 -0.78 -16.80
CA ILE A 204 6.24 -1.51 -17.58
C ILE A 204 6.47 -0.82 -18.92
N ARG A 205 5.41 -0.61 -19.70
CA ARG A 205 5.49 0.05 -21.02
C ARG A 205 6.10 1.45 -20.94
N TYR A 206 5.81 2.20 -19.88
CA TYR A 206 6.37 3.52 -19.66
C TYR A 206 7.86 3.48 -19.30
N ARG A 207 8.26 2.57 -18.41
CA ARG A 207 9.69 2.40 -18.08
C ARG A 207 10.50 1.97 -19.30
N GLU A 208 9.93 1.12 -20.14
CA GLU A 208 10.54 0.76 -21.41
C GLU A 208 10.66 1.95 -22.37
N SER A 209 9.63 2.80 -22.47
CA SER A 209 9.72 3.99 -23.32
C SER A 209 10.82 4.95 -22.85
N LEU A 210 10.94 5.18 -21.54
CA LEU A 210 12.02 5.97 -20.95
C LEU A 210 13.40 5.36 -21.22
N LYS A 211 13.52 4.02 -21.15
CA LYS A 211 14.77 3.32 -21.47
C LYS A 211 15.16 3.53 -22.93
N ARG A 212 14.20 3.40 -23.87
CA ARG A 212 14.43 3.64 -25.30
C ARG A 212 14.79 5.10 -25.60
N GLU A 213 14.18 6.06 -24.91
CA GLU A 213 14.53 7.49 -25.05
C GLU A 213 15.96 7.76 -24.59
N ARG A 214 16.35 7.21 -23.43
CA ARG A 214 17.73 7.32 -22.91
C ARG A 214 18.77 6.69 -23.83
N GLU A 215 18.43 5.58 -24.49
CA GLU A 215 19.31 4.91 -25.45
C GLU A 215 19.39 5.65 -26.80
N ARG A 216 18.36 6.45 -27.15
CA ARG A 216 18.31 7.25 -28.38
C ARG A 216 19.02 8.58 -28.26
N GLU A 217 19.00 9.22 -27.10
CA GLU A 217 19.89 10.36 -26.86
C GLU A 217 21.32 9.82 -26.90
N PRO A 218 22.10 10.12 -27.96
CA PRO A 218 23.51 9.82 -27.89
C PRO A 218 23.99 10.51 -26.62
N VAL A 219 24.68 9.76 -25.74
CA VAL A 219 25.41 10.36 -24.64
C VAL A 219 26.30 11.39 -25.30
N GLY A 220 25.83 12.63 -25.35
CA GLY A 220 26.60 13.75 -25.80
C GLY A 220 27.82 13.63 -24.94
N ILE A 221 28.96 13.35 -25.58
CA ILE A 221 30.26 13.40 -24.93
C ILE A 221 30.27 14.83 -24.40
N LEU A 222 29.85 15.02 -23.15
CA LEU A 222 30.00 16.28 -22.46
C LEU A 222 31.46 16.56 -22.68
N PRO A 223 31.81 17.70 -23.32
CA PRO A 223 33.18 18.06 -23.57
C PRO A 223 33.92 17.76 -22.28
N ARG A 224 34.79 16.74 -22.36
CA ARG A 224 35.65 16.43 -21.24
C ARG A 224 36.44 17.71 -21.12
N ASP A 225 36.15 18.49 -20.08
CA ASP A 225 36.93 19.66 -19.71
C ASP A 225 38.34 19.13 -19.39
N GLN A 226 39.07 18.86 -20.46
CA GLN A 226 40.50 18.78 -20.48
C GLN A 226 40.93 20.23 -20.25
N ASP A 227 41.81 20.38 -19.27
CA ASP A 227 42.62 21.57 -19.01
C ASP A 227 42.02 22.53 -17.96
N GLY A 228 42.20 22.15 -16.70
CA GLY A 228 41.98 23.01 -15.55
C GLY A 228 42.62 22.43 -14.30
N GLU A 229 43.95 22.35 -14.29
CA GLU A 229 44.73 22.10 -13.08
C GLU A 229 44.42 23.15 -12.00
N GLU A 230 44.39 22.67 -10.75
CA GLU A 230 44.58 23.42 -9.50
C GLU A 230 43.67 24.62 -9.19
N GLU A 231 42.70 24.43 -8.30
CA GLU A 231 42.77 25.16 -7.02
C GLU A 231 42.02 24.44 -5.89
N ALA A 232 42.80 23.94 -4.94
CA ALA A 232 42.30 23.44 -3.67
C ALA A 232 41.80 24.60 -2.81
N ARG A 233 40.49 24.67 -2.52
CA ARG A 233 39.95 25.09 -1.21
C ARG A 233 38.42 25.09 -1.15
N GLY A 234 37.90 24.45 -0.10
CA GLY A 234 36.62 24.85 0.51
C GLY A 234 35.39 24.12 0.01
N ARG A 235 35.24 22.83 0.37
CA ARG A 235 34.00 22.07 0.21
C ARG A 235 32.92 22.63 1.16
N ARG A 236 32.10 23.59 0.71
CA ARG A 236 30.82 23.91 1.35
C ARG A 236 29.76 22.95 0.82
N HIS A 237 28.99 22.35 1.73
CA HIS A 237 27.79 21.61 1.40
C HIS A 237 26.76 22.58 0.77
N GLU A 238 26.60 22.51 -0.55
CA GLU A 238 25.40 23.02 -1.20
C GLU A 238 24.37 21.89 -1.27
N THR A 239 23.23 22.17 -0.68
CA THR A 239 22.03 21.34 -0.65
C THR A 239 21.52 21.14 -2.07
N PHE A 240 21.54 19.89 -2.53
CA PHE A 240 20.95 19.46 -3.79
C PHE A 240 19.43 19.70 -3.72
N ASN A 241 18.95 20.73 -4.41
CA ASN A 241 17.51 21.00 -4.55
C ASN A 241 17.09 20.57 -5.97
N PRO A 242 16.47 19.39 -6.16
CA PRO A 242 15.98 19.00 -7.46
C PRO A 242 14.71 19.80 -7.76
N GLN A 243 14.88 20.98 -8.39
CA GLN A 243 13.79 21.63 -9.09
C GLN A 243 13.46 20.80 -10.34
N VAL A 244 12.52 19.87 -10.18
CA VAL A 244 11.82 19.23 -11.28
C VAL A 244 11.10 20.34 -12.06
N PRO A 245 11.26 20.45 -13.39
CA PRO A 245 10.55 21.45 -14.18
C PRO A 245 9.03 21.25 -14.07
N SER A 246 8.38 22.16 -13.35
CA SER A 246 6.94 22.18 -13.05
C SER A 246 6.06 22.62 -14.24
N SER A 247 6.53 22.49 -15.48
CA SER A 247 5.83 22.97 -16.68
C SER A 247 5.15 21.88 -17.51
N TYR A 248 5.10 20.63 -17.04
CA TYR A 248 4.51 19.51 -17.80
C TYR A 248 3.16 18.99 -17.28
N PHE A 249 2.54 19.68 -16.32
CA PHE A 249 1.21 19.33 -15.81
C PHE A 249 0.21 20.46 -16.06
N ASP A 250 -0.06 20.74 -17.32
CA ASP A 250 -1.30 21.38 -17.71
C ASP A 250 -1.92 20.60 -18.88
N SER A 251 -3.14 20.10 -18.63
CA SER A 251 -4.10 19.48 -19.57
C SER A 251 -4.37 17.99 -19.30
N CYS A 252 -5.37 17.72 -18.46
CA CYS A 252 -6.38 16.66 -18.68
C CYS A 252 -7.51 16.80 -17.64
N ALA A 253 -8.20 17.94 -17.67
CA ALA A 253 -9.48 18.12 -16.99
C ALA A 253 -10.59 18.28 -18.04
N ALA A 254 -10.88 17.22 -18.79
CA ALA A 254 -12.11 17.08 -19.56
C ALA A 254 -12.15 15.66 -20.14
N ASN A 255 -13.02 14.82 -19.57
CA ASN A 255 -13.67 13.62 -20.15
C ASN A 255 -13.90 12.60 -19.04
N ARG A 256 -14.94 12.86 -18.24
CA ARG A 256 -15.57 11.86 -17.37
C ARG A 256 -16.58 11.10 -18.24
N PRO A 257 -16.39 9.82 -18.57
CA PRO A 257 -17.46 9.05 -19.18
C PRO A 257 -18.51 8.75 -18.11
N THR A 258 -19.75 9.19 -18.34
CA THR A 258 -20.94 8.69 -17.66
C THR A 258 -21.08 7.20 -17.96
N SER A 259 -20.90 6.36 -16.93
CA SER A 259 -21.19 4.93 -17.01
C SER A 259 -22.67 4.68 -17.35
N PRO A 260 -22.99 3.65 -18.15
CA PRO A 260 -24.36 3.29 -18.45
C PRO A 260 -25.05 2.62 -17.26
N GLU A 261 -26.33 2.96 -17.07
CA GLU A 261 -27.24 2.37 -16.11
C GLU A 261 -27.28 0.84 -16.24
N TYR A 262 -26.89 0.13 -15.18
CA TYR A 262 -27.14 -1.30 -15.06
C TYR A 262 -28.52 -1.52 -14.46
N ARG A 263 -29.51 -1.84 -15.32
CA ARG A 263 -30.84 -2.30 -14.93
C ARG A 263 -30.76 -3.70 -14.34
N GLY A 264 -31.27 -3.85 -13.12
CA GLY A 264 -31.12 -5.05 -12.31
C GLY A 264 -32.10 -6.20 -12.58
N SER A 265 -32.05 -7.17 -11.66
CA SER A 265 -33.04 -8.20 -11.39
C SER A 265 -33.01 -8.53 -9.88
N PRO A 266 -34.11 -9.06 -9.31
CA PRO A 266 -34.69 -8.51 -8.09
C PRO A 266 -34.14 -9.07 -6.78
N ALA A 267 -34.22 -8.20 -5.77
CA ALA A 267 -33.81 -8.40 -4.40
C ALA A 267 -34.61 -9.50 -3.68
N ARG A 268 -33.87 -10.31 -2.92
CA ARG A 268 -34.38 -11.11 -1.81
C ARG A 268 -34.46 -10.21 -0.58
N GLU A 269 -35.68 -9.85 -0.16
CA GLU A 269 -35.94 -9.05 1.03
C GLU A 269 -35.30 -9.67 2.28
N ARG A 270 -34.36 -8.94 2.88
CA ARG A 270 -34.01 -9.07 4.29
C ARG A 270 -34.22 -7.71 4.94
N ARG A 271 -35.23 -7.62 5.81
CA ARG A 271 -35.44 -6.47 6.69
C ARG A 271 -34.21 -6.27 7.57
N ALA A 272 -33.55 -5.14 7.42
CA ALA A 272 -32.68 -4.55 8.42
C ALA A 272 -33.16 -3.12 8.68
N SER A 273 -33.39 -2.78 9.94
CA SER A 273 -33.77 -1.45 10.39
C SER A 273 -32.62 -0.45 10.16
N PRO A 274 -32.88 0.80 9.79
CA PRO A 274 -31.82 1.79 9.61
C PRO A 274 -31.45 2.41 10.95
N VAL A 275 -30.18 2.24 11.36
CA VAL A 275 -29.54 3.12 12.34
C VAL A 275 -28.70 4.09 11.53
N ASN A 276 -29.15 5.35 11.45
CA ASN A 276 -28.38 6.43 10.87
C ASN A 276 -27.24 6.80 11.82
N PHE A 277 -25.99 6.62 11.38
CA PHE A 277 -24.83 7.25 11.99
C PHE A 277 -24.35 8.38 11.07
N SER A 278 -24.23 9.57 11.64
CA SER A 278 -23.63 10.73 10.98
C SER A 278 -22.12 10.66 11.16
N ASP A 279 -21.40 10.65 10.04
CA ASP A 279 -19.94 10.70 10.00
C ASP A 279 -19.42 12.05 10.52
N SER A 280 -18.43 11.98 11.41
CA SER A 280 -17.75 13.13 12.02
C SER A 280 -16.28 13.12 11.60
N GLU A 281 -15.97 13.67 10.43
CA GLU A 281 -14.63 13.79 9.82
C GLU A 281 -13.72 14.85 10.49
N LYS A 282 -13.54 14.84 11.82
CA LYS A 282 -12.78 15.92 12.50
C LYS A 282 -11.64 15.49 13.43
N SER A 283 -11.06 14.31 13.25
CA SER A 283 -9.93 13.89 14.11
C SER A 283 -8.68 13.30 13.41
N GLU A 284 -8.58 13.38 12.07
CA GLU A 284 -7.45 12.74 11.34
C GLU A 284 -6.14 13.54 11.33
N THR A 285 -6.17 14.86 11.55
CA THR A 285 -4.97 15.71 11.42
C THR A 285 -3.93 15.52 12.51
N GLY A 286 -4.32 15.04 13.70
CA GLY A 286 -3.36 14.76 14.80
C GLY A 286 -2.60 13.44 14.65
N LEU A 287 -3.10 12.51 13.83
CA LEU A 287 -2.63 11.13 13.79
C LEU A 287 -1.64 10.86 12.65
N LEU A 288 -1.79 11.60 11.54
CA LEU A 288 -0.82 11.60 10.42
C LEU A 288 0.59 12.01 10.86
N HIS A 289 0.70 12.84 11.90
CA HIS A 289 1.98 13.31 12.40
C HIS A 289 2.78 12.24 13.19
N LEU A 290 2.09 11.20 13.70
CA LEU A 290 2.72 10.06 14.37
C LEU A 290 3.26 9.05 13.34
N GLU A 291 2.53 8.85 12.23
CA GLU A 291 2.96 7.97 11.13
C GLU A 291 4.18 8.53 10.39
N GLN A 292 4.28 9.86 10.24
CA GLN A 292 5.43 10.50 9.61
C GLN A 292 6.73 10.31 10.41
N ARG A 293 6.65 10.27 11.75
CA ARG A 293 7.83 9.97 12.60
C ARG A 293 8.27 8.51 12.53
N LEU A 294 7.34 7.57 12.38
CA LEU A 294 7.68 6.14 12.24
C LEU A 294 8.39 5.82 10.91
N VAL A 295 8.21 6.65 9.88
CA VAL A 295 8.90 6.53 8.58
C VAL A 295 10.24 7.28 8.58
N GLU A 296 10.43 8.27 9.46
CA GLU A 296 11.69 9.03 9.57
C GLU A 296 12.72 8.40 10.53
N GLU A 297 12.31 7.43 11.37
CA GLU A 297 13.19 6.67 12.27
C GLU A 297 13.66 5.32 11.68
N GLU A 298 13.28 4.99 10.44
CA GLU A 298 13.82 3.90 9.60
C GLU A 298 14.89 4.41 8.62
#